data_AF-A0A7C3RYL4-F1
#
_entry.id   AF-A0A7C3RYL4-F1
#
_cell.length_a   1.000
_cell.length_b   1.000
_cell.length_c   1.000
_cell.angle_alpha   90.00
_cell.angle_beta   90.00
_cell.angle_gamma   90.00
#
_symmetry.space_group_name_H-M   'P 1'
#
loop_
_entity.id
_entity.type
_entity.pdbx_description
1 polymer ?
#
loop_
_entity_poly.entity_id
_entity_poly.type
_entity_poly.pdbx_seq_one_letter_code
_entity_poly.pdbx_strand_id
1 'polypeptide(L)'
;MRSNILFFNRKLCTGCLLCEMTCSLIHTGECSRKESLIKVLLHPYLGVPMVGLSPRCDCPDGKEKCLEVCNQEALRSVERDAAVGMLTEADWVTCPIV
;
A
#
# COMPACT_ATOMS: atom_id res chain seq x y z
N MET A 1 5.36 -15.60 10.93
CA MET A 1 3.91 -15.42 10.68
C MET A 1 3.73 -13.98 10.23
N ARG A 2 2.83 -13.67 9.29
CA ARG A 2 2.57 -12.28 8.82
C ARG A 2 2.01 -11.44 9.97
N SER A 3 2.86 -10.68 10.66
CA SER A 3 2.52 -9.92 11.88
C SER A 3 1.78 -8.63 11.55
N ASN A 4 2.10 -7.97 10.44
CA ASN A 4 1.50 -6.68 10.07
C ASN A 4 0.46 -6.73 8.94
N ILE A 5 -0.46 -5.78 8.99
CA ILE A 5 -1.49 -5.49 7.99
C ILE A 5 -1.26 -4.07 7.47
N LEU A 6 -1.26 -3.92 6.14
CA LEU A 6 -1.12 -2.63 5.49
C LEU A 6 -2.48 -1.95 5.33
N PHE A 7 -2.54 -0.70 5.76
CA PHE A 7 -3.67 0.20 5.60
C PHE A 7 -3.28 1.35 4.68
N PHE A 8 -4.26 1.89 3.97
CA PHE A 8 -4.12 3.15 3.27
C PHE A 8 -5.22 4.13 3.65
N ASN A 9 -4.90 5.43 3.59
CA ASN A 9 -5.87 6.50 3.80
C ASN A 9 -6.37 7.04 2.45
N ARG A 10 -7.67 6.94 2.22
CA ARG A 10 -8.31 7.33 0.95
C ARG A 10 -8.24 8.83 0.66
N LYS A 11 -8.16 9.67 1.70
CA LYS A 11 -8.10 11.13 1.55
C LYS A 11 -6.69 11.65 1.31
N LEU A 12 -5.68 10.92 1.77
CA LEU A 12 -4.28 11.31 1.66
C LEU A 12 -3.63 10.77 0.37
N CYS A 13 -4.09 9.60 -0.11
CA CYS A 13 -3.52 9.01 -1.32
C CYS A 13 -3.86 9.87 -2.55
N THR A 14 -2.83 10.39 -3.22
CA THR A 14 -2.99 11.18 -4.46
C THR A 14 -2.85 10.35 -5.73
N GLY A 15 -2.50 9.07 -5.60
CA GLY A 15 -2.26 8.20 -6.75
C GLY A 15 -0.95 8.46 -7.50
N CYS A 16 0.07 9.04 -6.84
CA CYS A 16 1.36 9.42 -7.46
C CYS A 16 2.23 8.26 -7.97
N LEU A 17 1.86 7.00 -7.70
CA LEU A 17 2.53 5.76 -8.15
C LEU A 17 3.96 5.53 -7.61
N LEU A 18 4.48 6.40 -6.74
CA LEU A 18 5.84 6.25 -6.18
C LEU A 18 6.03 4.92 -5.42
N CYS A 19 5.00 4.47 -4.70
CA CYS A 19 5.03 3.19 -4.01
C CYS A 19 5.13 2.00 -5.00
N GLU A 20 4.48 2.06 -6.17
CA GLU A 20 4.61 1.02 -7.19
C GLU A 20 6.00 1.01 -7.82
N MET A 21 6.49 2.19 -8.20
CA MET A 21 7.80 2.33 -8.83
C MET A 21 8.89 1.85 -7.89
N THR A 22 8.83 2.26 -6.62
CA THR A 22 9.80 1.85 -5.59
C THR A 22 9.75 0.34 -5.34
N CYS A 23 8.55 -0.24 -5.25
CA CYS A 23 8.39 -1.68 -5.06
C CYS A 23 9.01 -2.48 -6.21
N SER A 24 8.66 -2.16 -7.46
CA SER A 24 9.26 -2.82 -8.63
C SER A 24 10.77 -2.63 -8.69
N LEU A 25 11.27 -1.42 -8.49
CA LEU A 25 12.70 -1.12 -8.51
C LEU A 25 13.48 -1.96 -7.48
N ILE A 26 12.94 -2.16 -6.28
CA ILE A 26 13.60 -2.97 -5.24
C ILE A 26 13.59 -4.46 -5.58
N HIS A 27 12.49 -4.97 -6.11
CA HIS A 27 12.34 -6.41 -6.37
C HIS A 27 12.97 -6.86 -7.68
N THR A 28 12.93 -6.02 -8.72
CA THR A 28 13.36 -6.41 -10.07
C THR A 28 14.51 -5.56 -10.60
N GLY A 29 14.85 -4.43 -9.95
CA GLY A 29 15.83 -3.47 -10.48
C GLY A 29 15.27 -2.58 -11.61
N GLU A 30 13.98 -2.68 -11.92
CA GLU A 30 13.34 -1.95 -13.00
C GLU A 30 12.10 -1.20 -12.51
N CYS A 31 11.88 0.01 -13.02
CA CYS A 31 10.65 0.77 -12.77
C CYS A 31 9.51 0.23 -13.66
N SER A 32 8.83 -0.81 -13.19
CA SER A 32 7.75 -1.48 -13.93
C SER A 32 6.49 -1.62 -13.09
N ARG A 33 5.42 -0.96 -13.52
CA ARG A 33 4.10 -1.11 -12.87
C ARG A 33 3.66 -2.56 -12.80
N LYS A 34 3.95 -3.37 -13.83
CA LYS A 34 3.51 -4.78 -13.91
C LYS A 34 4.11 -5.62 -12.80
N GLU A 35 5.41 -5.46 -12.55
CA GLU A 35 6.15 -6.27 -11.58
C GLU A 35 6.00 -5.80 -10.13
N SER A 36 5.46 -4.59 -9.91
CA SER A 36 5.17 -4.10 -8.56
C SER A 36 4.19 -5.02 -7.81
N LEU A 37 4.48 -5.28 -6.52
CA LEU A 37 3.63 -6.04 -5.61
C LEU A 37 2.58 -5.17 -4.90
N ILE A 38 2.71 -3.85 -4.96
CA ILE A 38 1.68 -2.88 -4.55
C ILE A 38 1.11 -2.21 -5.79
N LYS A 39 -0.20 -1.97 -5.84
CA LYS A 39 -0.89 -1.39 -6.99
C LYS A 39 -1.77 -0.24 -6.55
N VAL A 40 -1.63 0.89 -7.21
CA VAL A 40 -2.57 2.00 -7.16
C VAL A 40 -3.55 1.82 -8.32
N LEU A 41 -4.77 1.47 -7.96
CA LEU A 41 -5.90 1.31 -8.86
C LEU A 41 -6.67 2.63 -8.91
N LEU A 42 -6.77 3.24 -10.08
CA LEU A 42 -7.62 4.40 -10.31
C LEU A 42 -8.83 3.96 -11.12
N HIS A 43 -10.03 4.20 -10.60
CA HIS A 43 -11.23 4.03 -11.39
C HIS A 43 -11.33 5.19 -12.42
N PRO A 44 -11.45 4.91 -13.72
CA PRO A 44 -11.32 5.91 -14.78
C PRO A 44 -12.35 7.05 -14.68
N TYR A 45 -13.52 6.79 -14.10
CA TYR A 45 -14.59 7.78 -13.96
C TYR A 45 -14.60 8.50 -12.61
N LEU A 46 -14.01 7.91 -11.57
CA LEU A 46 -14.08 8.48 -10.21
C LEU A 46 -12.80 9.24 -9.86
N GLY A 47 -11.67 8.89 -10.48
CA GLY A 47 -10.36 9.48 -10.16
C GLY A 47 -9.89 9.18 -8.74
N VAL A 48 -10.60 8.34 -7.99
CA VAL A 48 -10.26 7.97 -6.61
C VAL A 48 -9.22 6.86 -6.64
N PRO A 49 -8.02 7.08 -6.07
CA PRO A 49 -7.00 6.05 -5.97
C PRO A 49 -7.34 5.05 -4.86
N MET A 50 -7.21 3.78 -5.17
CA MET A 50 -7.27 2.66 -4.22
C MET A 50 -5.94 1.93 -4.24
N VAL A 51 -5.44 1.53 -3.06
CA VAL A 51 -4.17 0.81 -2.97
C VAL A 51 -4.43 -0.65 -2.67
N GLY A 52 -4.02 -1.54 -3.58
CA GLY A 52 -4.10 -2.98 -3.42
C GLY A 52 -2.72 -3.65 -3.34
N LEU A 53 -2.68 -4.87 -2.83
CA LEU A 53 -1.47 -5.68 -2.69
C LEU A 53 -1.59 -6.99 -3.46
N SER A 54 -0.52 -7.42 -4.11
CA SER A 54 -0.43 -8.75 -4.68
C SER A 54 -0.44 -9.81 -3.57
N PRO A 55 -1.02 -11.01 -3.79
CA PRO A 55 -0.90 -12.13 -2.86
C PRO A 55 0.56 -12.51 -2.55
N ARG A 56 1.45 -12.23 -3.51
CA ARG A 56 2.90 -12.45 -3.45
C ARG A 56 3.62 -11.38 -2.61
N CYS A 57 2.95 -10.29 -2.27
CA CYS A 57 3.50 -9.31 -1.35
C CYS A 57 3.66 -9.96 0.02
N ASP A 58 4.90 -10.06 0.46
CA ASP A 58 5.23 -10.67 1.73
C ASP A 58 5.27 -9.66 2.88
N CYS A 59 4.99 -8.37 2.63
CA CYS A 59 5.00 -7.23 3.58
C CYS A 59 5.37 -7.65 5.02
N PRO A 60 6.66 -7.94 5.27
CA PRO A 60 7.09 -8.42 6.56
C PRO A 60 7.58 -7.24 7.41
N ASP A 61 7.11 -7.19 8.66
CA ASP A 61 7.71 -6.56 9.84
C ASP A 61 8.77 -5.48 9.56
N GLY A 62 8.38 -4.37 8.91
CA GLY A 62 9.21 -3.17 8.76
C GLY A 62 10.10 -3.09 7.51
N LYS A 63 9.89 -3.92 6.48
CA LYS A 63 10.61 -3.82 5.19
C LYS A 63 9.83 -3.06 4.10
N GLU A 64 8.73 -2.41 4.43
CA GLU A 64 7.86 -1.76 3.46
C GLU A 64 8.44 -0.41 2.99
N LYS A 65 9.37 -0.45 2.03
CA LYS A 65 9.91 0.76 1.37
C LYS A 65 8.85 1.63 0.71
N CYS A 66 7.67 1.07 0.41
CA CYS A 66 6.52 1.83 -0.03
C CYS A 66 5.98 2.80 1.04
N LEU A 67 6.15 2.52 2.33
CA LEU A 67 5.83 3.45 3.43
C LEU A 67 6.79 4.64 3.41
N GLU A 68 8.10 4.36 3.33
CA GLU A 68 9.16 5.37 3.37
C GLU A 68 9.05 6.38 2.21
N VAL A 69 8.65 5.93 1.02
CA VAL A 69 8.52 6.82 -0.16
C VAL A 69 7.18 7.58 -0.19
N CYS A 70 6.23 7.24 0.69
CA CYS A 70 4.92 7.86 0.68
C CYS A 70 4.96 9.23 1.37
N ASN A 71 5.28 10.28 0.61
CA ASN A 71 5.32 11.66 1.12
C ASN A 71 4.00 12.17 1.72
N GLN A 72 2.87 11.55 1.37
CA GLN A 72 1.56 11.91 1.91
C GLN A 72 1.22 11.17 3.20
N GLU A 73 2.08 10.25 3.63
CA GLU A 73 1.85 9.36 4.78
C GLU A 73 0.51 8.60 4.65
N ALA A 74 0.12 8.31 3.41
CA ALA A 74 -1.16 7.67 3.09
C ALA A 74 -1.14 6.15 3.31
N LEU A 75 -0.03 5.59 3.79
CA LEU A 75 0.14 4.16 4.06
C LEU A 75 0.61 3.96 5.50
N ARG A 76 0.09 2.93 6.17
CA ARG A 76 0.52 2.51 7.51
C ARG A 76 0.56 1.00 7.61
N SER A 77 1.61 0.49 8.25
CA SER A 77 1.71 -0.92 8.64
C SER A 77 1.34 -1.02 10.11
N VAL A 78 0.42 -1.92 10.43
CA VAL A 78 -0.14 -2.07 11.78
C VAL A 78 -0.10 -3.54 12.15
N GLU A 79 0.38 -3.85 13.35
CA GLU A 79 0.36 -5.21 13.90
C GLU A 79 -1.07 -5.76 13.89
N ARG A 80 -1.19 -7.04 13.53
CA ARG A 80 -2.47 -7.73 13.33
C ARG A 80 -3.38 -7.59 14.55
N ASP A 81 -2.81 -7.71 15.74
CA ASP A 81 -3.56 -7.63 17.00
C ASP A 81 -4.09 -6.21 17.27
N ALA A 82 -3.41 -5.19 16.74
CA ALA A 82 -3.83 -3.78 16.80
C ALA A 82 -4.69 -3.34 15.60
N ALA A 83 -4.75 -4.13 14.53
CA ALA A 83 -5.40 -3.77 13.27
C ALA A 83 -6.91 -3.50 13.42
N VAL A 84 -7.57 -4.12 14.40
CA VAL A 84 -8.99 -3.88 14.71
C VAL A 84 -9.21 -2.43 15.15
N GLY A 85 -8.28 -1.84 15.93
CA GLY A 85 -8.36 -0.44 16.32
C GLY A 85 -8.27 0.50 15.12
N MET A 86 -7.42 0.17 14.15
CA MET A 86 -7.23 0.96 12.93
C MET A 86 -8.52 1.06 12.09
N LEU A 87 -9.37 0.03 12.09
CA LEU A 87 -10.64 0.03 11.37
C LEU A 87 -11.65 1.07 11.91
N THR A 88 -11.42 1.58 13.13
CA THR A 88 -12.24 2.64 13.72
C THR A 88 -11.77 4.04 13.32
N GLU A 89 -10.54 4.18 12.82
CA GLU A 89 -10.04 5.45 12.33
C GLU A 89 -10.69 5.82 11.00
N ALA A 90 -11.20 7.05 10.90
CA ALA A 90 -11.87 7.50 9.70
C ALA A 90 -10.92 7.49 8.49
N ASP A 91 -11.44 7.02 7.35
CA ASP A 91 -10.78 6.99 6.03
C ASP A 91 -9.58 6.06 5.88
N TRP A 92 -9.17 5.38 6.95
CA TRP A 92 -8.21 4.29 6.89
C TRP A 92 -8.91 2.99 6.55
N VAL A 93 -8.41 2.33 5.51
CA VAL A 93 -8.97 1.09 5.01
C VAL A 93 -7.83 0.11 4.77
N THR A 94 -8.10 -1.18 4.94
CA THR A 94 -7.14 -2.22 4.62
C THR A 94 -6.84 -2.19 3.13
N CYS A 95 -5.57 -2.40 2.76
CA CYS A 95 -5.22 -2.60 1.36
C CYS A 95 -5.75 -3.97 0.91
N PRO A 96 -6.75 -4.04 -0.01
CA PRO A 96 -7.25 -5.32 -0.51
C PRO A 96 -6.16 -6.09 -1.27
N ILE A 97 -6.31 -7.40 -1.31
CA ILE A 97 -5.47 -8.27 -2.13
C ILE A 97 -6.01 -8.25 -3.56
N VAL A 98 -5.17 -7.94 -4.55
CA VAL A 98 -5.51 -7.74 -5.97
C VAL A 98 -4.58 -8.50 -6.92
#